data_AF-A0A950UIE4-F1
#
_entry.id   AF-A0A950UIE4-F1
#
_cell.length_a   1.000
_cell.length_b   1.000
_cell.length_c   1.000
_cell.angle_alpha   90.00
_cell.angle_beta   90.00
_cell.angle_gamma   90.00
#
_symmetry.space_group_name_H-M   'P 1'
#
loop_
_entity.id
_entity.type
_entity.pdbx_description
1 polymer ?
#
loop_
_entity_poly.entity_id
_entity_poly.type
_entity_poly.pdbx_seq_one_letter_code
_entity_poly.pdbx_strand_id
1 'polypeptide(L)'
;MPARHVDGRRIRRVRRAAELSQLDVGRAVGVSDAAVANWENGKKQPDAEKLPALAKVLGKQLDELFPRHGLPDLADLRADAGLYQKETGAIIGTRSHAPVSNAERGVRRLDPKYVQPLAQAYGVSAEKLLAAQERSFGRQVPERRSKVPTTLAEKITYLLEHSYPGDDQAPPSDTKIADAVNAHAGAQVISQEGIRHLRTGVVETASPVVLEGLAAFFAVSPMYFQPDDAVARQVYEGLRLLSAARKGKVSRITGRGMGPEGLPISVLEFVNDLITELEEKEPEANA
;
A
#
# COMPACT_ATOMS: atom_id res chain seq x y z
N MET A 1 14.52 8.54 17.09
CA MET A 1 13.54 7.61 16.48
C MET A 1 12.51 8.46 15.75
N PRO A 2 12.05 8.06 14.54
CA PRO A 2 11.34 8.98 13.67
C PRO A 2 9.89 9.15 14.13
N ALA A 3 9.66 10.18 14.95
CA ALA A 3 8.31 10.65 15.25
C ALA A 3 7.60 11.07 13.95
N ARG A 4 6.27 10.92 13.93
CA ARG A 4 5.45 11.42 12.82
C ARG A 4 5.66 12.92 12.64
N HIS A 5 5.70 13.37 11.39
CA HIS A 5 5.80 14.78 11.06
C HIS A 5 4.44 15.45 11.17
N VAL A 6 4.35 16.47 12.02
CA VAL A 6 3.12 17.24 12.24
C VAL A 6 3.26 18.63 11.60
N ASP A 7 2.44 18.89 10.58
CA ASP A 7 2.30 20.21 9.98
C ASP A 7 0.95 20.86 10.38
N GLY A 8 1.03 21.89 11.23
CA GLY A 8 -0.13 22.65 11.69
C GLY A 8 -0.93 23.30 10.55
N ARG A 9 -0.26 23.77 9.50
CA ARG A 9 -0.94 24.39 8.34
C ARG A 9 -1.75 23.35 7.59
N ARG A 10 -1.21 22.13 7.46
CA ARG A 10 -1.92 21.01 6.84
C ARG A 10 -3.15 20.60 7.66
N ILE A 11 -3.04 20.49 8.97
CA ILE A 11 -4.18 20.21 9.87
C ILE A 11 -5.29 21.25 9.64
N ARG A 12 -4.94 22.54 9.64
CA ARG A 12 -5.89 23.64 9.44
C ARG A 12 -6.58 23.57 8.07
N ARG A 13 -5.82 23.28 7.01
CA ARG A 13 -6.35 23.17 5.65
C ARG A 13 -7.34 22.02 5.55
N VAL A 14 -6.99 20.83 6.05
CA VAL A 14 -7.85 19.65 6.02
C VAL A 14 -9.10 19.87 6.87
N ARG A 15 -8.97 20.45 8.06
CA ARG A 15 -10.12 20.78 8.92
C ARG A 15 -11.11 21.70 8.21
N ARG A 16 -10.62 22.76 7.55
CA ARG A 16 -11.49 23.68 6.81
C ARG A 16 -12.16 23.02 5.61
N ALA A 17 -11.46 22.16 4.90
CA ALA A 17 -12.04 21.39 3.80
C ALA A 17 -13.12 20.40 4.28
N ALA A 18 -13.02 19.93 5.52
CA ALA A 18 -14.04 19.12 6.19
C ALA A 18 -15.14 19.97 6.89
N GLU A 19 -15.11 21.30 6.75
CA GLU A 19 -16.07 22.25 7.36
C GLU A 19 -16.18 22.16 8.89
N LEU A 20 -15.16 21.62 9.57
CA LEU A 20 -15.15 21.47 11.02
C LEU A 20 -14.62 22.72 11.73
N SER A 21 -15.21 23.10 12.86
CA SER A 21 -14.63 24.12 13.73
C SER A 21 -13.47 23.56 14.58
N GLN A 22 -12.63 24.44 15.13
CA GLN A 22 -11.60 24.02 16.09
C GLN A 22 -12.22 23.41 17.36
N LEU A 23 -13.43 23.86 17.73
CA LEU A 23 -14.21 23.31 18.84
C LEU A 23 -14.69 21.90 18.56
N ASP A 24 -15.15 21.60 17.34
CA ASP A 24 -15.62 20.26 16.97
C ASP A 24 -14.48 19.25 17.01
N VAL A 25 -13.32 19.63 16.45
CA VAL A 25 -12.10 18.81 16.53
C VAL A 25 -11.65 18.64 17.98
N GLY A 26 -11.67 19.71 18.77
CA GLY A 26 -11.31 19.67 20.19
C GLY A 26 -12.19 18.69 20.97
N ARG A 27 -13.52 18.79 20.81
CA ARG A 27 -14.49 17.88 21.45
C ARG A 27 -14.25 16.42 21.05
N ALA A 28 -14.01 16.16 19.77
CA ALA A 28 -13.85 14.81 19.27
C ALA A 28 -12.51 14.17 19.69
N VAL A 29 -11.45 14.96 19.87
CA VAL A 29 -10.12 14.50 20.30
C VAL A 29 -9.94 14.56 21.84
N GLY A 30 -10.84 15.24 22.55
CA GLY A 30 -10.79 15.42 24.01
C GLY A 30 -9.82 16.52 24.46
N VAL A 31 -9.69 17.60 23.69
CA VAL A 31 -8.85 18.77 24.00
C VAL A 31 -9.63 20.08 23.83
N SER A 32 -9.09 21.18 24.33
CA SER A 32 -9.69 22.50 24.08
C SER A 32 -9.49 22.95 22.63
N ASP A 33 -10.41 23.78 22.14
CA ASP A 33 -10.30 24.52 20.87
C ASP A 33 -9.01 25.35 20.81
N ALA A 34 -8.60 25.95 21.93
CA ALA A 34 -7.33 26.66 22.06
C ALA A 34 -6.11 25.75 21.84
N ALA A 35 -6.16 24.47 22.24
CA ALA A 35 -5.09 23.51 21.96
C ALA A 35 -4.99 23.23 20.46
N VAL A 36 -6.13 23.00 19.78
CA VAL A 36 -6.21 22.82 18.33
C VAL A 36 -5.65 24.06 17.61
N ALA A 37 -6.02 25.26 18.04
CA ALA A 37 -5.50 26.51 17.48
C ALA A 37 -3.97 26.63 17.65
N ASN A 38 -3.43 26.21 18.79
CA ASN A 38 -1.98 26.21 19.01
C ASN A 38 -1.25 25.22 18.11
N TRP A 39 -1.84 24.06 17.83
CA TRP A 39 -1.31 23.09 16.87
C TRP A 39 -1.29 23.63 15.45
N GLU A 40 -2.41 24.22 15.02
CA GLU A 40 -2.55 24.78 13.67
C GLU A 40 -1.58 25.93 13.38
N ASN A 41 -1.26 26.71 14.41
CA ASN A 41 -0.31 27.82 14.32
C ASN A 41 1.14 27.39 14.60
N GLY A 42 1.40 26.10 14.84
CA GLY A 42 2.74 25.58 15.12
C GLY A 42 3.33 25.99 16.47
N LYS A 43 2.52 26.54 17.39
CA LYS A 43 2.97 26.97 18.73
C LYS A 43 3.21 25.79 19.66
N LYS A 44 2.47 24.69 19.47
CA LYS A 44 2.62 23.42 20.18
C LYS A 44 2.40 22.25 19.22
N GLN A 45 2.89 21.08 19.57
CA GLN A 45 2.57 19.84 18.86
C GLN A 45 1.53 19.02 19.65
N PRO A 46 0.64 18.28 18.97
CA PRO A 46 -0.21 17.28 19.61
C PRO A 46 0.65 16.11 20.10
N ASP A 47 0.21 15.46 21.18
CA ASP A 47 0.80 14.20 21.63
C ASP A 47 0.64 13.12 20.55
N ALA A 48 1.61 12.22 20.43
CA ALA A 48 1.62 11.19 19.38
C ALA A 48 0.37 10.30 19.44
N GLU A 49 -0.10 9.97 20.65
CA GLU A 49 -1.30 9.17 20.90
C GLU A 49 -2.59 9.84 20.43
N LYS A 50 -2.59 11.16 20.23
CA LYS A 50 -3.77 11.91 19.74
C LYS A 50 -3.83 11.98 18.21
N LEU A 51 -2.73 11.67 17.51
CA LEU A 51 -2.68 11.74 16.05
C LEU A 51 -3.70 10.82 15.36
N PRO A 52 -3.94 9.56 15.80
CA PRO A 52 -4.94 8.70 15.17
C PRO A 52 -6.36 9.24 15.33
N ALA A 53 -6.69 9.77 16.52
CA ALA A 53 -7.99 10.40 16.76
C ALA A 53 -8.17 11.64 15.87
N LEU A 54 -7.14 12.47 15.75
CA LEU A 54 -7.16 13.66 14.89
C LEU A 54 -7.32 13.30 13.42
N ALA A 55 -6.60 12.28 12.92
CA ALA A 55 -6.73 11.79 11.55
C ALA A 55 -8.15 11.27 11.27
N LYS A 56 -8.72 10.49 12.20
CA LYS A 56 -10.09 9.96 12.11
C LYS A 56 -11.13 11.07 12.01
N VAL A 57 -11.05 12.08 12.89
CA VAL A 57 -11.99 13.21 12.90
C VAL A 57 -11.91 14.04 11.62
N LEU A 58 -10.70 14.16 11.07
CA LEU A 58 -10.46 14.89 9.82
C LEU A 58 -10.72 14.05 8.57
N GLY A 59 -11.14 12.79 8.71
CA GLY A 59 -11.47 11.89 7.60
C GLY A 59 -10.27 11.54 6.71
N LYS A 60 -9.05 11.53 7.27
CA LYS A 60 -7.82 11.23 6.54
C LYS A 60 -7.10 10.03 7.13
N GLN A 61 -6.31 9.35 6.31
CA GLN A 61 -5.43 8.29 6.80
C GLN A 61 -4.31 8.89 7.65
N LEU A 62 -3.88 8.15 8.68
CA LEU A 62 -2.85 8.60 9.61
C LEU A 62 -1.51 8.89 8.90
N ASP A 63 -1.08 7.99 8.01
CA ASP A 63 0.16 8.15 7.23
C ASP A 63 0.06 9.26 6.18
N GLU A 64 -1.15 9.50 5.65
CA GLU A 64 -1.40 10.62 4.75
C GLU A 64 -1.18 11.92 5.52
N LEU A 65 -1.89 12.13 6.63
CA LEU A 65 -1.91 13.39 7.35
C LEU A 65 -0.62 13.67 8.13
N PHE A 66 -0.03 12.64 8.72
CA PHE A 66 1.16 12.71 9.58
C PHE A 66 2.23 11.73 9.08
N PRO A 67 2.91 12.04 7.97
CA PRO A 67 3.88 11.13 7.37
C PRO A 67 5.06 10.86 8.33
N ARG A 68 5.61 9.66 8.25
CA ARG A 68 6.76 9.21 9.05
C ARG A 68 7.93 8.89 8.13
N HIS A 69 9.12 9.41 8.44
CA HIS A 69 10.34 9.06 7.72
C HIS A 69 11.04 7.89 8.40
N GLY A 70 10.78 6.67 7.93
CA GLY A 70 11.37 5.45 8.46
C GLY A 70 10.34 4.53 9.11
N LEU A 71 10.81 3.37 9.56
CA LEU A 71 9.95 2.33 10.12
C LEU A 71 9.69 2.57 11.61
N PRO A 72 8.46 2.28 12.09
CA PRO A 72 8.10 2.50 13.48
C PRO A 72 8.79 1.50 14.43
N ASP A 73 9.08 1.98 15.64
CA ASP A 73 9.45 1.18 16.80
C ASP A 73 8.22 0.78 17.66
N LEU A 74 8.43 0.18 18.84
CA LEU A 74 7.31 -0.23 19.70
C LEU A 74 6.48 0.94 20.22
N ALA A 75 7.11 2.06 20.59
CA ALA A 75 6.41 3.22 21.14
C ALA A 75 5.60 3.90 20.03
N ASP A 76 6.15 3.94 18.83
CA ASP A 76 5.51 4.40 17.62
C ASP A 76 4.27 3.59 17.27
N LEU A 77 4.35 2.26 17.26
CA LEU A 77 3.19 1.40 17.00
C LEU A 77 2.09 1.58 18.06
N ARG A 78 2.49 1.74 19.33
CA ARG A 78 1.55 2.03 20.41
C ARG A 78 0.82 3.37 20.19
N ALA A 79 1.58 4.42 19.84
CA ALA A 79 1.01 5.74 19.59
C ALA A 79 0.12 5.77 18.35
N ASP A 80 0.47 5.01 17.30
CA ASP A 80 -0.33 4.86 16.08
C ASP A 80 -1.66 4.13 16.35
N ALA A 81 -1.71 3.28 17.38
CA ALA A 81 -2.94 2.69 17.91
C ALA A 81 -3.73 3.63 18.84
N GLY A 82 -3.20 4.82 19.15
CA GLY A 82 -3.82 5.80 20.03
C GLY A 82 -3.75 5.45 21.52
N LEU A 83 -2.86 4.54 21.90
CA LEU A 83 -2.75 4.02 23.27
C LEU A 83 -1.70 4.76 24.07
N TYR A 84 -2.05 5.18 25.28
CA TYR A 84 -1.08 5.71 26.23
C TYR A 84 -0.30 4.57 26.90
N GLN A 85 0.96 4.83 27.23
CA GLN A 85 1.84 3.82 27.83
C GLN A 85 1.22 3.17 29.08
N LYS A 86 0.52 3.94 29.91
CA LYS A 86 -0.18 3.46 31.13
C LYS A 86 -1.28 2.41 30.86
N GLU A 87 -1.87 2.39 29.67
CA GLU A 87 -2.98 1.49 29.32
C GLU A 87 -2.49 0.10 28.93
N THR A 88 -1.21 -0.02 28.55
CA THR A 88 -0.62 -1.29 28.10
C THR A 88 -0.64 -2.38 29.18
N GLY A 89 -0.62 -2.01 30.47
CA GLY A 89 -0.73 -2.98 31.56
C GLY A 89 -2.02 -3.79 31.50
N ALA A 90 -3.15 -3.13 31.22
CA ALA A 90 -4.44 -3.80 31.07
C ALA A 90 -4.44 -4.77 29.88
N ILE A 91 -3.79 -4.40 28.77
CA ILE A 91 -3.69 -5.22 27.55
C ILE A 91 -2.91 -6.51 27.80
N ILE A 92 -1.80 -6.43 28.55
CA ILE A 92 -0.95 -7.59 28.83
C ILE A 92 -1.37 -8.36 30.09
N GLY A 93 -2.46 -7.97 30.74
CA GLY A 93 -2.97 -8.60 31.95
C GLY A 93 -2.10 -8.38 33.20
N THR A 94 -1.34 -7.28 33.26
CA THR A 94 -0.49 -6.93 34.41
C THR A 94 -0.98 -5.67 35.10
N ARG A 95 -0.63 -5.50 36.39
CA ARG A 95 -0.91 -4.27 37.14
C ARG A 95 -0.03 -3.09 36.73
N SER A 96 0.97 -3.29 35.88
CA SER A 96 1.96 -2.28 35.52
C SER A 96 2.34 -2.37 34.05
N HIS A 97 2.44 -1.21 33.40
CA HIS A 97 2.93 -1.03 32.04
C HIS A 97 4.46 -1.20 31.90
N ALA A 98 5.17 -1.42 33.01
CA ALA A 98 6.63 -1.52 33.04
C ALA A 98 7.23 -2.52 32.04
N PRO A 99 6.65 -3.70 31.76
CA PRO A 99 7.18 -4.61 30.74
C PRO A 99 7.26 -3.97 29.35
N VAL A 100 6.22 -3.23 28.95
CA VAL A 100 6.17 -2.55 27.66
C VAL A 100 7.10 -1.33 27.65
N SER A 101 7.10 -0.52 28.72
CA SER A 101 8.02 0.61 28.86
C SER A 101 9.50 0.20 28.81
N ASN A 102 9.86 -0.93 29.42
CA ASN A 102 11.22 -1.46 29.35
C ASN A 102 11.59 -1.94 27.94
N ALA A 103 10.64 -2.49 27.19
CA ALA A 103 10.86 -2.92 25.81
C ALA A 103 10.98 -1.74 24.84
N GLU A 104 10.11 -0.73 24.99
CA GLU A 104 10.16 0.51 24.20
C GLU A 104 11.51 1.23 24.35
N ARG A 105 12.09 1.21 25.56
CA ARG A 105 13.40 1.80 25.84
C ARG A 105 14.59 0.89 25.49
N GLY A 106 14.33 -0.31 24.95
CA GLY A 106 15.40 -1.27 24.62
C GLY A 106 16.13 -1.85 25.85
N VAL A 107 15.54 -1.77 27.05
CA VAL A 107 16.14 -2.28 28.29
C VAL A 107 15.88 -3.77 28.47
N ARG A 108 14.64 -4.22 28.27
CA ARG A 108 14.24 -5.62 28.43
C ARG A 108 13.22 -6.01 27.38
N ARG A 109 13.41 -7.18 26.77
CA ARG A 109 12.52 -7.71 25.74
C ARG A 109 11.16 -8.08 26.32
N LEU A 110 10.12 -7.99 25.48
CA LEU A 110 8.80 -8.49 25.80
C LEU A 110 8.86 -10.01 26.00
N ASP A 111 8.12 -10.47 27.00
CA ASP A 111 7.86 -11.90 27.17
C ASP A 111 6.95 -12.38 26.02
N PRO A 112 7.20 -13.56 25.42
CA PRO A 112 6.39 -14.09 24.32
C PRO A 112 4.89 -14.07 24.56
N LYS A 113 4.44 -14.25 25.81
CA LYS A 113 3.01 -14.23 26.17
C LYS A 113 2.34 -12.86 25.96
N TYR A 114 3.11 -11.77 25.95
CA TYR A 114 2.59 -10.41 25.76
C TYR A 114 2.51 -10.02 24.28
N VAL A 115 3.21 -10.74 23.39
CA VAL A 115 3.35 -10.36 21.98
C VAL A 115 2.01 -10.38 21.26
N GLN A 116 1.22 -11.45 21.42
CA GLN A 116 -0.07 -11.58 20.73
C GLN A 116 -1.11 -10.55 21.22
N PRO A 117 -1.34 -10.36 22.54
CA PRO A 117 -2.25 -9.32 23.03
C PRO A 117 -1.87 -7.91 22.54
N LEU A 118 -0.58 -7.56 22.57
CA LEU A 118 -0.11 -6.26 22.10
C LEU A 118 -0.25 -6.10 20.58
N ALA A 119 0.05 -7.14 19.81
CA ALA A 119 -0.08 -7.11 18.35
C ALA A 119 -1.54 -6.86 17.94
N GLN A 120 -2.48 -7.57 18.57
CA GLN A 120 -3.91 -7.37 18.37
C GLN A 120 -4.36 -5.96 18.78
N ALA A 121 -3.95 -5.48 19.96
CA ALA A 121 -4.30 -4.14 20.42
C ALA A 121 -3.72 -3.03 19.52
N TYR A 122 -2.56 -3.26 18.90
CA TYR A 122 -1.90 -2.30 18.02
C TYR A 122 -2.38 -2.40 16.57
N GLY A 123 -3.21 -3.39 16.23
CA GLY A 123 -3.68 -3.63 14.86
C GLY A 123 -2.57 -4.07 13.90
N VAL A 124 -1.55 -4.77 14.40
CA VAL A 124 -0.41 -5.26 13.59
C VAL A 124 -0.18 -6.76 13.77
N SER A 125 0.57 -7.38 12.87
CA SER A 125 1.01 -8.77 13.05
C SER A 125 2.05 -8.89 14.18
N ALA A 126 2.11 -10.05 14.82
CA ALA A 126 3.14 -10.36 15.81
C ALA A 126 4.56 -10.20 15.24
N GLU A 127 4.76 -10.52 13.96
CA GLU A 127 6.02 -10.31 13.26
C GLU A 127 6.39 -8.82 13.18
N LYS A 128 5.44 -7.97 12.80
CA LYS A 128 5.66 -6.51 12.70
C LYS A 128 5.97 -5.91 14.08
N LEU A 129 5.29 -6.39 15.12
CA LEU A 129 5.55 -5.99 16.51
C LEU A 129 6.97 -6.39 16.96
N LEU A 130 7.40 -7.62 16.68
CA LEU A 130 8.74 -8.08 17.03
C LEU A 130 9.83 -7.36 16.22
N ALA A 131 9.58 -7.06 14.94
CA ALA A 131 10.48 -6.24 14.15
C ALA A 131 10.61 -4.82 14.72
N ALA A 132 9.50 -4.22 15.17
CA ALA A 132 9.50 -2.93 15.85
C ALA A 132 10.23 -2.99 17.20
N GLN A 133 10.13 -4.10 17.94
CA GLN A 133 10.95 -4.33 19.13
C GLN A 133 12.43 -4.28 18.79
N GLU A 134 12.90 -5.02 17.78
CA GLU A 134 14.32 -4.98 17.42
C GLU A 134 14.80 -3.54 17.11
N ARG A 135 13.95 -2.70 16.51
CA ARG A 135 14.26 -1.28 16.26
C ARG A 135 14.36 -0.47 17.55
N SER A 136 13.51 -0.73 18.56
CA SER A 136 13.66 -0.15 19.91
C SER A 136 15.01 -0.53 20.56
N PHE A 137 15.58 -1.69 20.22
CA PHE A 137 16.92 -2.12 20.65
C PHE A 137 18.07 -1.59 19.75
N GLY A 138 17.78 -0.66 18.84
CA GLY A 138 18.77 -0.06 17.94
C GLY A 138 19.19 -0.94 16.76
N ARG A 139 18.53 -2.08 16.54
CA ARG A 139 18.83 -2.96 15.40
C ARG A 139 18.05 -2.51 14.18
N GLN A 140 18.73 -2.41 13.05
CA GLN A 140 18.08 -2.15 11.77
C GLN A 140 17.42 -3.43 11.26
N VAL A 141 16.12 -3.54 11.48
CA VAL A 141 15.30 -4.61 10.89
C VAL A 141 14.52 -4.01 9.72
N PRO A 142 14.89 -4.32 8.46
CA PRO A 142 14.12 -3.88 7.31
C PRO A 142 12.70 -4.44 7.40
N GLU A 143 11.73 -3.70 6.89
CA GLU A 143 10.37 -4.23 6.75
C GLU A 143 10.47 -5.42 5.80
N ARG A 144 10.14 -6.61 6.30
CA ARG A 144 9.82 -7.73 5.41
C ARG A 144 8.59 -7.28 4.64
N ARG A 145 8.81 -6.71 3.45
CA ARG A 145 7.75 -6.60 2.45
C ARG A 145 7.18 -8.01 2.34
N SER A 146 5.87 -8.17 2.53
CA SER A 146 5.17 -9.34 1.98
C SER A 146 5.73 -9.51 0.58
N LYS A 147 6.46 -10.60 0.33
CA LYS A 147 7.16 -10.78 -0.96
C LYS A 147 6.10 -10.57 -2.03
N VAL A 148 6.16 -9.44 -2.72
CA VAL A 148 5.36 -9.25 -3.93
C VAL A 148 5.82 -10.39 -4.82
N PRO A 149 4.92 -11.26 -5.29
CA PRO A 149 5.34 -12.41 -6.06
C PRO A 149 6.10 -11.93 -7.30
N THR A 150 7.40 -12.22 -7.35
CA THR A 150 8.27 -11.75 -8.44
C THR A 150 8.41 -12.83 -9.51
N THR A 151 8.50 -14.08 -9.08
CA THR A 151 8.60 -15.21 -10.01
C THR A 151 7.23 -15.62 -10.54
N LEU A 152 7.20 -16.23 -11.73
CA LEU A 152 5.97 -16.76 -12.32
C LEU A 152 5.28 -17.76 -11.38
N ALA A 153 6.05 -18.61 -10.71
CA ALA A 153 5.58 -19.57 -9.72
C ALA A 153 4.90 -18.90 -8.51
N GLU A 154 5.54 -17.87 -7.94
CA GLU A 154 4.98 -17.09 -6.84
C GLU A 154 3.70 -16.36 -7.29
N LYS A 155 3.67 -15.82 -8.52
CA LYS A 155 2.51 -15.11 -9.07
C LYS A 155 1.30 -16.03 -9.25
N ILE A 156 1.51 -17.22 -9.80
CA ILE A 156 0.46 -18.25 -9.95
C ILE A 156 -0.03 -18.71 -8.57
N THR A 157 0.89 -18.99 -7.65
CA THR A 157 0.55 -19.46 -6.29
C THR A 157 -0.22 -18.40 -5.52
N TYR A 158 0.21 -17.14 -5.59
CA TYR A 158 -0.47 -16.01 -4.95
C TYR A 158 -1.91 -15.88 -5.41
N LEU A 159 -2.16 -15.97 -6.73
CA LEU A 159 -3.52 -15.91 -7.29
C LEU A 159 -4.38 -17.09 -6.84
N LEU A 160 -3.83 -18.32 -6.78
CA LEU A 160 -4.57 -19.49 -6.31
C LEU A 160 -4.98 -19.38 -4.84
N GLU A 161 -4.11 -18.83 -3.99
CA GLU A 161 -4.39 -18.66 -2.56
C GLU A 161 -5.37 -17.52 -2.26
N HIS A 162 -5.35 -16.44 -3.05
CA HIS A 162 -6.09 -15.21 -2.75
C HIS A 162 -7.36 -15.02 -3.60
N SER A 163 -7.51 -15.73 -4.72
CA SER A 163 -8.69 -15.60 -5.59
C SER A 163 -9.82 -16.57 -5.22
N TYR A 164 -9.58 -17.52 -4.31
CA TYR A 164 -10.57 -18.50 -3.85
C TYR A 164 -10.67 -18.57 -2.31
N PRO A 165 -11.02 -17.46 -1.62
CA PRO A 165 -11.19 -17.46 -0.18
C PRO A 165 -12.56 -18.07 0.20
N GLY A 166 -12.60 -19.35 0.55
CA GLY A 166 -13.77 -19.98 1.16
C GLY A 166 -13.60 -21.48 1.39
N ASP A 167 -14.04 -21.97 2.56
CA ASP A 167 -14.02 -23.41 2.93
C ASP A 167 -14.75 -24.32 1.92
N ASP A 168 -15.61 -23.75 1.06
CA ASP A 168 -16.42 -24.47 0.06
C ASP A 168 -15.86 -24.40 -1.39
N GLN A 169 -14.79 -23.66 -1.66
CA GLN A 169 -14.18 -23.56 -2.99
C GLN A 169 -12.72 -23.97 -2.95
N ALA A 170 -12.50 -25.28 -3.12
CA ALA A 170 -11.15 -25.82 -3.31
C ALA A 170 -10.47 -25.12 -4.51
N PRO A 171 -9.18 -24.77 -4.40
CA PRO A 171 -8.43 -24.22 -5.52
C PRO A 171 -8.57 -25.11 -6.76
N PRO A 172 -8.72 -24.53 -7.96
CA PRO A 172 -8.84 -25.30 -9.18
C PRO A 172 -7.61 -26.21 -9.35
N SER A 173 -7.86 -27.45 -9.78
CA SER A 173 -6.78 -28.41 -10.01
C SER A 173 -5.87 -27.98 -11.18
N ASP A 174 -4.62 -28.44 -11.16
CA ASP A 174 -3.66 -28.23 -12.26
C ASP A 174 -4.26 -28.64 -13.63
N THR A 175 -5.11 -29.67 -13.65
CA THR A 175 -5.80 -30.16 -14.86
C THR A 175 -6.79 -29.12 -15.38
N LYS A 176 -7.63 -28.56 -14.50
CA LYS A 176 -8.63 -27.56 -14.87
C LYS A 176 -7.97 -26.29 -15.43
N ILE A 177 -6.83 -25.90 -14.85
CA ILE A 177 -6.05 -24.76 -15.35
C ILE A 177 -5.49 -25.08 -16.75
N ALA A 178 -4.89 -26.27 -16.94
CA ALA A 178 -4.34 -26.67 -18.24
C ALA A 178 -5.41 -26.71 -19.34
N ASP A 179 -6.59 -27.28 -19.04
CA ASP A 179 -7.72 -27.34 -19.96
C ASP A 179 -8.20 -25.95 -20.37
N ALA A 180 -8.30 -25.02 -19.42
CA ALA A 180 -8.70 -23.64 -19.69
C ALA A 180 -7.67 -22.90 -20.55
N VAL A 181 -6.37 -23.06 -20.27
CA VAL A 181 -5.28 -22.46 -21.06
C VAL A 181 -5.29 -23.00 -22.48
N ASN A 182 -5.45 -24.32 -22.66
CA ASN A 182 -5.52 -24.94 -23.99
C ASN A 182 -6.77 -24.52 -24.76
N ALA A 183 -7.91 -24.39 -24.08
CA ALA A 183 -9.14 -23.88 -24.68
C ALA A 183 -8.99 -22.43 -25.16
N HIS A 184 -8.30 -21.59 -24.38
CA HIS A 184 -7.98 -20.21 -24.79
C HIS A 184 -7.05 -20.17 -26.00
N ALA A 185 -6.03 -21.03 -26.02
CA ALA A 185 -5.07 -21.11 -27.12
C ALA A 185 -5.64 -21.73 -28.41
N GLY A 186 -6.78 -22.44 -28.32
CA GLY A 186 -7.34 -23.22 -29.43
C GLY A 186 -6.50 -24.44 -29.82
N ALA A 187 -5.50 -24.81 -29.02
CA ALA A 187 -4.57 -25.91 -29.26
C ALA A 187 -4.00 -26.45 -27.94
N GLN A 188 -3.45 -27.66 -27.98
CA GLN A 188 -2.78 -28.25 -26.82
C GLN A 188 -1.38 -27.64 -26.66
N VAL A 189 -1.30 -26.58 -25.84
CA VAL A 189 -0.07 -25.80 -25.59
C VAL A 189 0.60 -26.14 -24.26
N ILE A 190 -0.15 -26.68 -23.29
CA ILE A 190 0.38 -27.04 -21.97
C ILE A 190 -0.33 -28.27 -21.38
N SER A 191 0.40 -29.10 -20.65
CA SER A 191 -0.14 -30.24 -19.91
C SER A 191 -0.40 -29.90 -18.45
N GLN A 192 -1.15 -30.73 -17.74
CA GLN A 192 -1.31 -30.65 -16.28
C GLN A 192 0.04 -30.60 -15.56
N GLU A 193 0.99 -31.43 -15.99
CA GLU A 193 2.34 -31.47 -15.43
C GLU A 193 3.11 -30.18 -15.74
N GLY A 194 2.92 -29.61 -16.94
CA GLY A 194 3.44 -28.28 -17.29
C GLY A 194 2.94 -27.18 -16.36
N ILE A 195 1.64 -27.14 -16.05
CA ILE A 195 1.08 -26.20 -15.07
C ILE A 195 1.70 -26.39 -13.69
N ARG A 196 1.86 -27.64 -13.25
CA ARG A 196 2.51 -27.94 -11.98
C ARG A 196 3.95 -27.43 -11.95
N HIS A 197 4.71 -27.65 -13.02
CA HIS A 197 6.09 -27.18 -13.14
C HIS A 197 6.20 -25.65 -13.08
N LEU A 198 5.27 -24.93 -13.72
CA LEU A 198 5.19 -23.46 -13.63
C LEU A 198 4.85 -23.01 -12.21
N ARG A 199 3.89 -23.68 -11.54
CA ARG A 199 3.47 -23.35 -10.16
C ARG A 199 4.54 -23.63 -9.12
N THR A 200 5.32 -24.70 -9.28
CA THR A 200 6.40 -25.07 -8.34
C THR A 200 7.74 -24.42 -8.68
N GLY A 201 7.83 -23.67 -9.79
CA GLY A 201 9.06 -23.02 -10.22
C GLY A 201 10.12 -23.96 -10.79
N VAL A 202 9.74 -25.19 -11.18
CA VAL A 202 10.63 -26.09 -11.93
C VAL A 202 10.90 -25.51 -13.32
N VAL A 203 9.89 -24.85 -13.88
CA VAL A 203 10.01 -24.06 -15.11
C VAL A 203 9.69 -22.62 -14.75
N GLU A 204 10.62 -21.72 -15.03
CA GLU A 204 10.53 -20.30 -14.63
C GLU A 204 9.84 -19.42 -15.68
N THR A 205 9.74 -19.89 -16.91
CA THR A 205 9.19 -19.12 -18.05
C THR A 205 8.14 -19.92 -18.82
N ALA A 206 7.18 -19.22 -19.40
CA ALA A 206 6.16 -19.82 -20.27
C ALA A 206 6.05 -19.02 -21.57
N SER A 207 5.50 -19.64 -22.60
CA SER A 207 5.25 -18.95 -23.87
C SER A 207 4.16 -17.86 -23.71
N PRO A 208 4.17 -16.80 -24.54
CA PRO A 208 3.16 -15.75 -24.46
C PRO A 208 1.72 -16.26 -24.48
N VAL A 209 1.44 -17.24 -25.34
CA VAL A 209 0.12 -17.89 -25.45
C VAL A 209 -0.32 -18.56 -24.14
N VAL A 210 0.62 -19.20 -23.42
CA VAL A 210 0.33 -19.81 -22.11
C VAL A 210 0.08 -18.73 -21.05
N LEU A 211 0.86 -17.63 -21.06
CA LEU A 211 0.68 -16.51 -20.14
C LEU A 211 -0.67 -15.80 -20.36
N GLU A 212 -1.09 -15.62 -21.61
CA GLU A 212 -2.41 -15.09 -21.99
C GLU A 212 -3.53 -16.00 -21.51
N GLY A 213 -3.40 -17.32 -21.72
CA GLY A 213 -4.38 -18.29 -21.21
C GLY A 213 -4.47 -18.31 -19.68
N LEU A 214 -3.34 -18.20 -18.97
CA LEU A 214 -3.33 -18.09 -17.50
C LEU A 214 -3.99 -16.78 -17.04
N ALA A 215 -3.71 -15.67 -17.71
CA ALA A 215 -4.31 -14.38 -17.42
C ALA A 215 -5.82 -14.40 -17.61
N ALA A 216 -6.29 -14.99 -18.71
CA ALA A 216 -7.71 -15.20 -18.97
C ALA A 216 -8.37 -16.08 -17.90
N PHE A 217 -7.72 -17.17 -17.48
CA PHE A 217 -8.24 -18.07 -16.45
C PHE A 217 -8.39 -17.38 -15.07
N PHE A 218 -7.39 -16.61 -14.66
CA PHE A 218 -7.41 -15.88 -13.38
C PHE A 218 -8.13 -14.51 -13.45
N ALA A 219 -8.67 -14.14 -14.62
CA ALA A 219 -9.26 -12.84 -14.88
C ALA A 219 -8.34 -11.66 -14.52
N VAL A 220 -7.04 -11.81 -14.80
CA VAL A 220 -6.02 -10.75 -14.62
C VAL A 220 -5.47 -10.28 -15.96
N SER A 221 -4.79 -9.14 -15.97
CA SER A 221 -4.07 -8.69 -17.17
C SER A 221 -2.90 -9.64 -17.50
N PRO A 222 -2.64 -9.96 -18.78
CA PRO A 222 -1.43 -10.70 -19.19
C PRO A 222 -0.12 -10.07 -18.71
N MET A 223 -0.12 -8.75 -18.47
CA MET A 223 1.00 -8.01 -17.91
C MET A 223 1.38 -8.47 -16.50
N TYR A 224 0.45 -9.04 -15.74
CA TYR A 224 0.72 -9.53 -14.38
C TYR A 224 1.84 -10.58 -14.37
N PHE A 225 1.82 -11.50 -15.34
CA PHE A 225 2.80 -12.58 -15.43
C PHE A 225 4.09 -12.19 -16.17
N GLN A 226 4.20 -10.97 -16.69
CA GLN A 226 5.44 -10.53 -17.30
C GLN A 226 6.53 -10.27 -16.26
N PRO A 227 7.82 -10.38 -16.64
CA PRO A 227 8.94 -9.97 -15.79
C PRO A 227 8.89 -8.47 -15.49
N ASP A 228 9.28 -8.07 -14.28
CA ASP A 228 9.24 -6.67 -13.83
C ASP A 228 10.03 -5.72 -14.77
N ASP A 229 11.14 -6.18 -15.35
CA ASP A 229 11.94 -5.41 -16.30
C ASP A 229 11.19 -5.12 -17.62
N ALA A 230 10.30 -6.02 -18.06
CA ALA A 230 9.51 -5.82 -19.26
C ALA A 230 8.44 -4.75 -19.03
N VAL A 231 7.78 -4.80 -17.86
CA VAL A 231 6.80 -3.78 -17.44
C VAL A 231 7.48 -2.42 -17.29
N ALA A 232 8.65 -2.37 -16.65
CA ALA A 232 9.41 -1.13 -16.47
C ALA A 232 9.83 -0.50 -17.80
N ARG A 233 10.25 -1.31 -18.79
CA ARG A 233 10.59 -0.82 -20.14
C ARG A 233 9.39 -0.20 -20.84
N GLN A 234 8.23 -0.87 -20.82
CA GLN A 234 7.02 -0.33 -21.44
C GLN A 234 6.55 0.97 -20.77
N VAL A 235 6.59 1.04 -19.45
CA VAL A 235 6.28 2.28 -18.71
C VAL A 235 7.27 3.39 -19.06
N TYR A 236 8.57 3.07 -19.13
CA TYR A 236 9.60 4.03 -19.54
C TYR A 236 9.39 4.53 -20.98
N GLU A 237 9.06 3.65 -21.92
CA GLU A 237 8.74 4.02 -23.31
C GLU A 237 7.48 4.89 -23.40
N GLY A 238 6.43 4.56 -22.65
CA GLY A 238 5.21 5.37 -22.55
C GLY A 238 5.50 6.76 -21.98
N LEU A 239 6.24 6.85 -20.87
CA LEU A 239 6.64 8.13 -20.27
C LEU A 239 7.56 8.94 -21.20
N ARG A 240 8.44 8.28 -21.96
CA ARG A 240 9.30 8.92 -22.96
C ARG A 240 8.46 9.48 -24.12
N LEU A 241 7.44 8.76 -24.57
CA LEU A 241 6.51 9.20 -25.61
C LEU A 241 5.71 10.43 -25.16
N LEU A 242 5.18 10.40 -23.93
CA LEU A 242 4.48 11.54 -23.32
C LEU A 242 5.40 12.76 -23.14
N SER A 243 6.64 12.53 -22.70
CA SER A 243 7.67 13.58 -22.58
C SER A 243 8.08 14.16 -23.94
N ALA A 244 8.12 13.34 -24.99
CA ALA A 244 8.37 13.79 -26.36
C ALA A 244 7.19 14.59 -26.94
N ALA A 245 5.95 14.24 -26.58
CA ALA A 245 4.75 15.01 -26.92
C ALA A 245 4.78 16.40 -26.27
N ARG A 246 5.20 16.51 -25.00
CA ARG A 246 5.39 17.78 -24.26
C ARG A 246 6.41 18.73 -24.91
N LYS A 247 7.42 18.21 -25.63
CA LYS A 247 8.51 19.01 -26.23
C LYS A 247 8.23 19.52 -27.65
N GLY A 248 6.98 19.47 -28.13
CA GLY A 248 6.59 20.14 -29.37
C GLY A 248 7.12 19.50 -30.66
N LYS A 249 7.53 18.22 -30.64
CA LYS A 249 7.96 17.49 -31.85
C LYS A 249 6.90 16.58 -32.48
N VAL A 250 5.72 16.44 -31.88
CA VAL A 250 4.62 15.68 -32.48
C VAL A 250 3.55 16.66 -32.95
N SER A 251 3.83 17.30 -34.09
CA SER A 251 2.83 18.11 -34.79
C SER A 251 1.80 17.16 -35.40
N ARG A 252 0.56 17.23 -34.90
CA ARG A 252 -0.64 16.54 -35.41
C ARG A 252 -0.46 15.04 -35.68
N ILE A 253 -0.95 14.22 -34.76
CA ILE A 253 -1.45 12.89 -35.15
C ILE A 253 -2.77 13.15 -35.92
N THR A 254 -2.65 13.47 -37.20
CA THR A 254 -3.77 13.31 -38.12
C THR A 254 -4.12 11.84 -38.17
N GLY A 255 -5.38 11.50 -37.87
CA GLY A 255 -5.91 10.15 -37.82
C GLY A 255 -5.67 9.34 -39.10
N ARG A 256 -4.52 8.69 -39.19
CA ARG A 256 -4.24 7.57 -40.07
C ARG A 256 -3.50 6.50 -39.28
N GLY A 257 -4.28 5.74 -38.54
CA GLY A 257 -3.84 4.60 -37.75
C GLY A 257 -5.03 3.82 -37.20
N MET A 258 -6.11 3.69 -37.99
CA MET A 258 -7.17 2.72 -37.69
C MET A 258 -6.64 1.33 -38.09
N GLY A 259 -5.91 0.71 -37.18
CA GLY A 259 -5.47 -0.68 -37.23
C GLY A 259 -5.39 -1.24 -35.79
N PRO A 260 -5.26 -2.56 -35.61
CA PRO A 260 -5.33 -3.22 -34.30
C PRO A 260 -4.20 -2.88 -33.32
N GLU A 261 -3.23 -2.04 -33.71
CA GLU A 261 -2.13 -1.56 -32.87
C GLU A 261 -2.31 -0.10 -32.38
N GLY A 262 -3.51 0.46 -32.51
CA GLY A 262 -3.84 1.76 -31.91
C GLY A 262 -3.92 1.70 -30.39
N LEU A 263 -3.54 2.80 -29.72
CA LEU A 263 -3.79 2.96 -28.28
C LEU A 263 -5.30 2.76 -28.02
N PRO A 264 -5.68 1.92 -27.03
CA PRO A 264 -7.08 1.69 -26.70
C PRO A 264 -7.80 3.01 -26.45
N ILE A 265 -9.06 3.10 -26.86
CA ILE A 265 -9.91 4.30 -26.69
C ILE A 265 -9.91 4.77 -25.22
N SER A 266 -9.91 3.83 -24.27
CA SER A 266 -9.82 4.12 -22.84
C SER A 266 -8.52 4.81 -22.41
N VAL A 267 -7.41 4.56 -23.12
CA VAL A 267 -6.12 5.23 -22.90
C VAL A 267 -6.14 6.62 -23.53
N LEU A 268 -6.82 6.81 -24.67
CA LEU A 268 -7.01 8.14 -25.26
C LEU A 268 -7.95 9.01 -24.40
N GLU A 269 -8.99 8.43 -23.82
CA GLU A 269 -9.89 9.08 -22.86
C GLU A 269 -9.12 9.49 -21.60
N PHE A 270 -8.34 8.58 -21.01
CA PHE A 270 -7.49 8.90 -19.87
C PHE A 270 -6.46 9.98 -20.18
N VAL A 271 -5.87 9.97 -21.38
CA VAL A 271 -4.93 11.01 -21.83
C VAL A 271 -5.64 12.36 -22.01
N ASN A 272 -6.85 12.40 -22.56
CA ASN A 272 -7.62 13.63 -22.70
C ASN A 272 -8.07 14.18 -21.33
N ASP A 273 -8.49 13.31 -20.41
CA ASP A 273 -8.86 13.70 -19.04
C ASP A 273 -7.65 14.29 -18.29
N LEU A 274 -6.47 13.66 -18.46
CA LEU A 274 -5.23 14.13 -17.85
C LEU A 274 -4.75 15.46 -18.47
N ILE A 275 -4.94 15.66 -19.78
CA ILE A 275 -4.64 16.94 -20.45
C ILE A 275 -5.58 18.03 -19.92
N THR A 276 -6.87 17.73 -19.76
CA THR A 276 -7.87 18.67 -19.24
C THR A 276 -7.56 19.06 -17.78
N GLU A 277 -7.22 18.09 -16.92
CA GLU A 277 -6.79 18.35 -15.53
C GLU A 277 -5.50 19.19 -15.43
N LEU A 278 -4.63 19.13 -16.45
CA LEU A 278 -3.38 19.88 -16.48
C LEU A 278 -3.58 21.29 -17.06
N GLU A 279 -4.48 21.47 -18.03
CA GLU A 279 -4.89 22.79 -18.54
C GLU A 279 -5.64 23.61 -17.48
N GLU A 280 -6.45 22.95 -16.62
CA GLU A 280 -7.14 23.61 -15.50
C GLU A 280 -6.19 24.05 -14.36
N LYS A 281 -4.96 23.50 -14.31
CA LYS A 281 -3.95 23.82 -13.27
C LYS A 281 -2.95 24.92 -13.67
N GLU A 282 -3.04 25.46 -14.89
CA GLU A 282 -2.32 26.68 -15.27
C GLU A 282 -3.25 27.91 -15.33
N PRO A 283 -3.67 28.51 -14.19
CA PRO A 283 -4.12 29.89 -14.22
C PRO A 283 -2.88 30.82 -14.26
N GLU A 284 -2.70 31.49 -15.39
CA GLU A 284 -1.99 32.76 -15.57
C GLU A 284 -0.72 32.97 -14.74
N ALA A 285 0.37 32.31 -15.13
CA ALA A 285 1.73 32.77 -14.82
C ALA A 285 2.40 33.30 -16.10
N ASN A 286 1.79 34.31 -16.72
CA ASN A 286 2.43 35.21 -17.68
C ASN A 286 1.65 36.53 -17.75
N ALA A 287 2.01 37.44 -16.84
CA ALA A 287 1.89 38.88 -17.00
C ALA A 287 3.18 39.52 -16.47
#